data_AF-A0A1Y1QEV3-F1
#
_entry.id   AF-A0A1Y1QEV3-F1
#
_cell.length_a   1.000
_cell.length_b   1.000
_cell.length_c   1.000
_cell.angle_alpha   90.00
_cell.angle_beta   90.00
_cell.angle_gamma   90.00
#
_symmetry.space_group_name_H-M   'P 1'
#
loop_
_entity.id
_entity.type
_entity.pdbx_description
1 polymer ?
#
loop_
_entity_poly.entity_id
_entity_poly.type
_entity_poly.pdbx_seq_one_letter_code
_entity_poly.pdbx_strand_id
1 'polypeptide(L)' 'MLQDTEELHRKLAELTQEHRELDEAIAQVTQEPPYDQLKASRLKKRKLLLKDMIARLNSQLIPDLNA' A
#
# COMPACT_ATOMS: atom_id res chain seq x y z
N MET A 1 20.14 16.39 -2.39
CA MET A 1 20.64 15.01 -2.61
C MET A 1 20.45 14.09 -1.40
N LEU A 2 20.73 14.50 -0.14
CA LEU A 2 20.29 13.71 1.04
C LEU A 2 18.80 13.91 1.39
N GLN A 3 18.29 15.13 1.20
CA GLN A 3 16.88 15.47 1.48
C GLN A 3 15.91 14.66 0.62
N ASP A 4 16.25 14.44 -0.65
CA ASP A 4 15.40 13.72 -1.61
C ASP A 4 15.22 12.23 -1.21
N THR A 5 16.27 11.62 -0.66
CA THR A 5 16.24 10.22 -0.20
C THR A 5 15.45 10.07 1.10
N GLU A 6 15.61 11.01 2.04
CA GLU A 6 14.82 11.01 3.30
C GLU A 6 13.33 11.23 3.03
N GLU A 7 12.98 12.12 2.09
CA GLU A 7 11.59 12.33 1.65
C GLU A 7 10.98 11.07 1.03
N LEU A 8 11.74 10.35 0.21
CA LEU A 8 11.31 9.07 -0.36
C LEU A 8 11.09 8.02 0.73
N HIS A 9 12.00 7.87 1.70
CA HIS A 9 11.81 6.94 2.82
C HIS A 9 10.59 7.28 3.67
N ARG A 10 10.36 8.56 3.95
CA ARG A 10 9.16 9.01 4.67
C ARG A 10 7.89 8.64 3.90
N LYS A 11 7.87 8.91 2.59
CA LYS A 11 6.73 8.56 1.74
C LYS A 11 6.51 7.05 1.65
N LEU A 12 7.57 6.26 1.62
CA LEU A 12 7.49 4.80 1.69
C LEU A 12 6.82 4.33 2.98
N ALA A 13 7.22 4.90 4.12
CA ALA A 13 6.66 4.58 5.42
C ALA A 13 5.16 4.93 5.49
N GLU A 14 4.79 6.12 5.01
CA GLU A 14 3.39 6.56 4.93
C GLU A 14 2.54 5.61 4.05
N LEU A 15 3.02 5.27 2.85
CA LEU A 15 2.31 4.35 1.96
C LEU A 15 2.20 2.93 2.55
N THR A 16 3.24 2.45 3.24
CA THR A 16 3.25 1.14 3.89
C THR A 16 2.27 1.09 5.05
N GLN A 17 2.18 2.17 5.82
CA GLN A 17 1.23 2.31 6.91
C GLN A 17 -0.22 2.31 6.38
N GLU A 18 -0.52 3.14 5.36
CA GLU A 18 -1.85 3.18 4.74
C GLU A 18 -2.24 1.82 4.13
N HIS A 19 -1.28 1.10 3.53
CA HIS A 19 -1.52 -0.24 3.00
C HIS A 19 -1.91 -1.24 4.11
N ARG A 20 -1.29 -1.17 5.29
CA ARG A 20 -1.63 -2.02 6.45
C ARG A 20 -3.02 -1.68 7.00
N GLU A 21 -3.34 -0.41 7.12
CA GLU A 21 -4.67 0.04 7.56
C GLU A 21 -5.77 -0.42 6.62
N LEU A 22 -5.54 -0.38 5.31
CA LEU A 22 -6.47 -0.95 4.34
C LEU A 22 -6.64 -2.45 4.49
N ASP A 23 -5.59 -3.16 4.88
CA ASP A 23 -5.65 -4.61 5.13
C ASP A 23 -6.57 -4.93 6.32
N GLU A 24 -6.41 -4.21 7.42
CA GLU A 24 -7.27 -4.32 8.59
C GLU A 24 -8.72 -3.95 8.25
N ALA A 25 -8.93 -2.88 7.48
CA ALA A 25 -10.25 -2.46 7.03
C ALA A 25 -10.93 -3.51 6.13
N ILE A 26 -10.16 -4.15 5.23
CA ILE A 26 -10.68 -5.26 4.41
C ILE A 26 -11.08 -6.43 5.32
N ALA A 27 -10.21 -6.82 6.24
CA ALA A 27 -10.47 -7.93 7.17
C ALA A 27 -11.76 -7.71 7.95
N GLN A 28 -11.95 -6.51 8.51
CA GLN A 28 -13.17 -6.11 9.23
C GLN A 28 -14.40 -6.17 8.33
N VAL A 29 -14.33 -5.60 7.12
CA VAL A 29 -15.47 -5.59 6.18
C VAL A 29 -15.84 -7.00 5.72
N THR A 30 -14.88 -7.92 5.64
CA THR A 30 -15.11 -9.29 5.18
C THR A 30 -15.29 -10.32 6.31
N GLN A 31 -15.35 -9.87 7.58
CA GLN A 31 -15.33 -10.77 8.74
C GLN A 31 -16.53 -11.72 8.78
N GLU A 32 -17.73 -11.23 8.47
CA GLU A 32 -18.97 -12.01 8.56
C GLU A 32 -19.86 -11.84 7.32
N PRO A 33 -20.38 -12.94 6.72
CA PRO A 33 -21.37 -12.88 5.66
C PRO A 33 -22.79 -12.53 6.16
N PRO A 34 -23.64 -11.89 5.33
CA PRO A 34 -23.31 -11.31 4.03
C PRO A 34 -22.58 -9.97 4.21
N TYR A 35 -21.37 -9.86 3.65
CA TYR A 35 -20.62 -8.61 3.66
C TYR A 35 -20.84 -7.81 2.38
N ASP A 36 -20.60 -6.50 2.46
CA ASP A 36 -20.65 -5.60 1.31
C ASP A 36 -19.48 -5.89 0.35
N GLN A 37 -19.75 -6.71 -0.68
CA GLN A 37 -18.78 -7.10 -1.69
C GLN A 37 -18.27 -5.90 -2.51
N LEU A 38 -19.10 -4.87 -2.72
CA LEU A 38 -18.70 -3.69 -3.48
C LEU A 38 -17.70 -2.85 -2.65
N LYS A 39 -17.97 -2.67 -1.36
CA LYS A 39 -17.04 -2.02 -0.42
C LYS A 39 -15.73 -2.79 -0.32
N ALA A 40 -15.78 -4.11 -0.15
CA ALA A 40 -14.58 -4.95 -0.11
C ALA A 40 -13.77 -4.86 -1.42
N SER A 41 -14.42 -4.87 -2.58
CA SER A 41 -13.78 -4.74 -3.89
C SER A 41 -13.08 -3.39 -4.08
N ARG A 42 -13.72 -2.29 -3.66
CA ARG A 42 -13.11 -0.94 -3.70
C ARG A 42 -11.87 -0.84 -2.81
N LEU A 43 -11.94 -1.39 -1.60
CA LEU A 43 -10.80 -1.40 -0.67
C LEU A 43 -9.63 -2.24 -1.21
N LYS A 44 -9.91 -3.44 -1.75
CA LYS A 44 -8.90 -4.30 -2.39
C LYS A 44 -8.24 -3.60 -3.59
N LYS A 45 -9.00 -2.88 -4.42
CA LYS A 45 -8.45 -2.10 -5.53
C LYS A 45 -7.52 -0.99 -5.05
N ARG A 46 -7.90 -0.25 -4.00
CA ARG A 46 -7.03 0.77 -3.39
C ARG A 46 -5.76 0.16 -2.81
N LYS A 47 -5.86 -0.97 -2.12
CA LYS A 47 -4.71 -1.72 -1.59
C LYS A 47 -3.73 -2.12 -2.69
N LEU A 48 -4.24 -2.62 -3.83
CA LEU A 48 -3.40 -2.98 -4.98
C LEU A 48 -2.63 -1.76 -5.52
N LEU A 49 -3.29 -0.60 -5.65
CA LEU A 49 -2.63 0.63 -6.10
C LEU A 49 -1.50 1.06 -5.14
N LEU A 50 -1.73 0.99 -3.82
CA LEU A 50 -0.69 1.30 -2.83
C LEU A 50 0.49 0.32 -2.94
N LYS A 51 0.22 -0.97 -3.11
CA LYS A 51 1.28 -1.98 -3.33
C LYS A 51 2.14 -1.64 -4.54
N ASP A 52 1.52 -1.25 -5.66
CA ASP A 52 2.25 -0.87 -6.88
C ASP A 52 3.07 0.42 -6.67
N MET A 53 2.54 1.39 -5.95
CA MET A 53 3.26 2.62 -5.59
C MET A 53 4.45 2.33 -4.68
N ILE A 54 4.28 1.48 -3.67
CA ILE A 54 5.35 1.03 -2.77
C ILE A 54 6.44 0.32 -3.58
N ALA A 55 6.07 -0.58 -4.49
CA ALA A 55 7.04 -1.28 -5.34
C ALA A 55 7.85 -0.31 -6.20
N ARG A 56 7.19 0.64 -6.88
CA ARG A 56 7.86 1.67 -7.69
C ARG A 56 8.80 2.55 -6.88
N LEU A 57 8.41 2.90 -5.65
CA LEU A 57 9.21 3.78 -4.80
C LEU A 57 10.40 3.02 -4.16
N ASN A 58 10.21 1.75 -3.82
CA ASN A 58 11.31 0.85 -3.45
C ASN A 58 12.32 0.67 -4.58
N SER A 59 11.88 0.50 -5.83
CA SER A 59 12.80 0.40 -6.98
C SER A 59 13.57 1.70 -7.26
N GLN A 60 13.06 2.87 -6.82
CA GLN A 60 13.79 4.14 -6.90
C GLN A 60 14.81 4.28 -5.78
N LEU A 61 14.50 3.77 -4.58
CA LEU A 61 15.39 3.80 -3.41
C LEU A 61 16.49 2.74 -3.49
N ILE A 62 16.17 1.56 -4.03
CA ILE A 62 17.07 0.44 -4.23
C ILE A 62 17.03 0.14 -5.74
N PRO A 63 17.99 0.65 -6.53
CA PRO A 63 17.97 0.54 -7.99
C PRO A 63 18.00 -0.90 -8.54
N ASP A 64 18.05 -1.94 -7.70
CA ASP A 64 18.47 -3.27 -8.14
C ASP A 64 17.82 -4.42 -7.34
N LEU A 65 16.50 -4.62 -7.45
CA LEU A 65 15.86 -5.78 -6.81
C LEU A 65 14.69 -6.42 -7.58
N ASN A 66 14.46 -6.06 -8.85
CA ASN A 66 13.56 -6.81 -9.73
C ASN A 66 14.08 -6.75 -11.19
N ALA A 67 15.05 -7.60 -11.52
CA ALA A 67 15.35 -8.10 -12.86
C ALA A 67 14.93 -9.57 -12.96
#